data_AF-A0A923J1A2-F1
#
_entry.id   AF-A0A923J1A2-F1
#
_cell.length_a   1.000
_cell.length_b   1.000
_cell.length_c   1.000
_cell.angle_alpha   90.00
_cell.angle_beta   90.00
_cell.angle_gamma   90.00
#
_symmetry.space_group_name_H-M   'P 1'
#
loop_
_entity.id
_entity.type
_entity.pdbx_description
1 polymer ?
#
loop_
_entity_poly.entity_id
_entity_poly.type
_entity_poly.pdbx_seq_one_letter_code
_entity_poly.pdbx_strand_id
1 'polypeptide(L)'
;MKKRTRLMTTIAVFSLIFSSSQVLAAKPLEKYNKSETVIKSKEKKDSNKIKNRDNDKIKKDNKSKKNEKQKNNLKHIETLNKRLNDIENSLNKVNKEIDKYFNIEVQQDTSENNDSNVGVDSSTTDTAVNLEQKDDVSEKSKPNEGLTSINENVQITEDGHEVESEQVIENEQPVEGQQIVEGEQATEGEQVTEDEQAIEDEKTEQDEVENEQQAQDIEEAEDEELDENLDKEFNDEYKREDNGRYNSFYGKLNSLLNKLDTVRKQMEKLDKDSSESANINERYSKLVNDVTVSINRVKELQQNQVSEIKNKYTNKKLEEKKINETKKDWEIKLTKGVKDDENNLKNITILDSKGNILDTVIKYDALSKKITISTEHGFIKGESYTILIGGDLESSSGEKLGKNVQKNFAVE
;
A
#
# COMPACT_ATOMS: atom_id res chain seq x y z
N MET A 1 -25.51 -11.37 61.74
CA MET A 1 -25.86 -10.26 60.82
C MET A 1 -24.65 -9.39 60.56
N LYS A 2 -23.96 -9.55 59.42
CA LYS A 2 -23.03 -8.56 58.85
C LYS A 2 -23.18 -8.63 57.33
N LYS A 3 -23.79 -7.59 56.75
CA LYS A 3 -23.99 -7.43 55.31
C LYS A 3 -22.63 -7.16 54.66
N ARG A 4 -22.24 -7.97 53.66
CA ARG A 4 -21.11 -7.67 52.77
C ARG A 4 -21.66 -7.16 51.44
N THR A 5 -21.43 -5.88 51.20
CA THR A 5 -21.72 -5.15 49.98
C THR A 5 -20.79 -5.66 48.87
N ARG A 6 -21.35 -6.17 47.77
CA ARG A 6 -20.58 -6.51 46.56
C ARG A 6 -20.41 -5.25 45.73
N LEU A 7 -19.16 -4.88 45.45
CA LEU A 7 -18.80 -3.85 44.47
C LEU A 7 -18.97 -4.49 43.08
N MET A 8 -19.95 -4.01 42.31
CA MET A 8 -20.12 -4.35 40.89
C MET A 8 -19.23 -3.39 40.08
N THR A 9 -18.14 -3.90 39.51
CA THR A 9 -17.31 -3.15 38.56
C THR A 9 -17.95 -3.25 37.18
N THR A 10 -18.65 -2.20 36.79
CA THR A 10 -19.26 -2.05 35.47
C THR A 10 -18.16 -1.82 34.42
N ILE A 11 -17.93 -2.79 33.54
CA ILE A 11 -17.09 -2.62 32.36
C ILE A 11 -17.91 -1.84 31.33
N ALA A 12 -17.54 -0.58 31.10
CA ALA A 12 -18.12 0.24 30.04
C ALA A 12 -17.59 -0.26 28.68
N VAL A 13 -18.47 -0.85 27.88
CA VAL A 13 -18.20 -1.18 26.48
C VAL A 13 -18.30 0.11 25.67
N PHE A 14 -17.16 0.66 25.27
CA PHE A 14 -17.09 1.81 24.35
C PHE A 14 -17.33 1.31 22.92
N SER A 15 -18.58 1.40 22.48
CA SER A 15 -18.96 1.17 21.08
C SER A 15 -18.47 2.35 20.22
N LEU A 16 -17.36 2.16 19.51
CA LEU A 16 -16.92 3.09 18.45
C LEU A 16 -17.87 2.97 17.26
N ILE A 17 -18.82 3.89 17.17
CA ILE A 17 -19.66 4.09 15.99
C ILE A 17 -18.79 4.78 14.93
N PHE A 18 -18.39 4.03 13.91
CA PHE A 18 -17.84 4.60 12.68
C PHE A 18 -18.96 5.41 12.00
N SER A 19 -18.88 6.75 12.11
CA SER A 19 -19.72 7.64 11.31
C SER A 19 -19.22 7.62 9.87
N SER A 20 -20.08 7.16 8.97
CA SER A 20 -19.95 7.25 7.52
C SER A 20 -19.98 8.72 7.10
N SER A 21 -18.84 9.25 6.64
CA SER A 21 -18.76 10.57 6.03
C SER A 21 -19.57 10.60 4.73
N GLN A 22 -20.56 11.48 4.67
CA GLN A 22 -21.32 11.78 3.47
C GLN A 22 -20.45 12.52 2.46
N VAL A 23 -20.58 12.11 1.20
CA VAL A 23 -19.99 12.75 0.02
C VAL A 23 -20.68 14.10 -0.19
N LEU A 24 -19.96 15.21 0.06
CA LEU A 24 -20.38 16.55 -0.34
C LEU A 24 -20.17 16.69 -1.86
N ALA A 25 -21.28 16.78 -2.59
CA ALA A 25 -21.30 17.12 -4.00
C ALA A 25 -20.72 18.52 -4.24
N ALA A 26 -19.60 18.59 -4.96
CA ALA A 26 -19.03 19.84 -5.45
C ALA A 26 -19.92 20.43 -6.56
N LYS A 27 -20.26 21.71 -6.42
CA LYS A 27 -20.99 22.50 -7.43
C LYS A 27 -20.10 22.74 -8.67
N PRO A 28 -20.68 22.82 -9.88
CA PRO A 28 -19.93 23.14 -11.09
C PRO A 28 -19.49 24.60 -11.11
N LEU A 29 -18.24 24.84 -11.48
CA LEU A 29 -17.64 26.17 -11.64
C LEU A 29 -18.21 26.88 -12.88
N GLU A 30 -18.68 28.12 -12.67
CA GLU A 30 -19.12 29.05 -13.70
C GLU A 30 -17.95 29.49 -14.60
N LYS A 31 -18.19 29.48 -15.91
CA LYS A 31 -17.28 29.99 -16.94
C LYS A 31 -17.20 31.53 -16.84
N TYR A 32 -16.03 32.04 -16.48
CA TYR A 32 -15.74 33.47 -16.54
C TYR A 32 -15.30 33.86 -17.96
N ASN A 33 -16.16 34.58 -18.68
CA ASN A 33 -15.82 35.33 -19.89
C ASN A 33 -15.10 36.62 -19.49
N LYS A 34 -13.88 36.85 -20.01
CA LYS A 34 -13.15 38.11 -19.80
C LYS A 34 -12.88 38.84 -21.13
N SER A 35 -13.77 39.79 -21.37
CA SER A 35 -13.64 41.09 -22.05
C SER A 35 -12.49 41.32 -23.04
N GLU A 36 -12.90 41.57 -24.29
CA GLU A 36 -12.18 42.33 -25.30
C GLU A 36 -11.67 43.67 -24.76
N THR A 37 -10.38 43.96 -24.99
CA THR A 37 -9.84 45.31 -24.83
C THR A 37 -9.48 45.85 -26.20
N VAL A 38 -10.29 46.80 -26.66
CA VAL A 38 -10.08 47.62 -27.85
C VAL A 38 -8.93 48.59 -27.57
N ILE A 39 -7.79 48.44 -28.26
CA ILE A 39 -6.73 49.45 -28.27
C ILE A 39 -6.78 50.20 -29.60
N LYS A 40 -7.15 51.49 -29.50
CA LYS A 40 -7.10 52.49 -30.56
C LYS A 40 -5.65 52.74 -30.98
N SER A 41 -5.37 52.56 -32.26
CA SER A 41 -4.18 53.03 -32.94
C SER A 41 -4.23 54.54 -33.14
N LYS A 42 -3.18 55.25 -32.68
CA LYS A 42 -2.81 56.58 -33.17
C LYS A 42 -1.32 56.63 -33.49
N GLU A 43 -1.06 57.31 -34.59
CA GLU A 43 0.21 57.53 -35.28
C GLU A 43 1.38 57.95 -34.40
N LYS A 44 2.60 57.57 -34.82
CA LYS A 44 3.65 58.53 -35.15
C LYS A 44 4.69 57.92 -36.08
N LYS A 45 4.92 58.63 -37.18
CA LYS A 45 5.94 58.41 -38.19
C LYS A 45 7.23 59.11 -37.79
N ASP A 46 8.31 58.51 -38.26
CA ASP A 46 9.62 59.08 -38.57
C ASP A 46 10.66 59.28 -37.46
N SER A 47 11.89 58.92 -37.87
CA SER A 47 13.21 59.18 -37.28
C SER A 47 13.68 58.31 -36.11
N ASN A 48 14.24 57.14 -36.41
CA ASN A 48 15.61 56.84 -35.93
C ASN A 48 16.26 55.70 -36.72
N LYS A 49 17.26 56.05 -37.52
CA LYS A 49 18.13 55.14 -38.27
C LYS A 49 19.53 55.35 -37.72
N ILE A 50 19.91 54.64 -36.67
CA ILE A 50 21.27 54.32 -36.17
C ILE A 50 21.07 53.47 -34.89
N LYS A 51 21.86 52.39 -34.74
CA LYS A 51 21.81 51.30 -33.72
C LYS A 51 21.02 50.04 -34.13
N ASN A 52 21.56 49.27 -35.10
CA ASN A 52 20.98 47.99 -35.55
C ASN A 52 22.03 46.84 -35.57
N ARG A 53 23.12 46.94 -34.80
CA ARG A 53 24.15 45.86 -34.75
C ARG A 53 24.18 45.06 -33.44
N ASP A 54 23.62 45.58 -32.35
CA ASP A 54 23.64 44.87 -31.06
C ASP A 54 22.40 43.97 -30.83
N ASN A 55 21.32 44.18 -31.59
CA ASN A 55 20.08 43.39 -31.47
C ASN A 55 20.13 41.97 -32.10
N ASP A 56 21.09 41.70 -33.00
CA ASP A 56 21.22 40.38 -33.64
C ASP A 56 22.02 39.37 -32.79
N LYS A 57 22.85 39.83 -31.85
CA LYS A 57 23.52 38.94 -30.88
C LYS A 57 22.53 38.45 -29.81
N ILE A 58 21.75 39.36 -29.23
CA ILE A 58 20.74 39.03 -28.17
C ILE A 58 19.69 38.02 -28.66
N LYS A 59 19.33 38.00 -29.95
CA LYS A 59 18.38 37.01 -30.50
C LYS A 59 18.97 35.60 -30.67
N LYS A 60 20.29 35.46 -30.82
CA LYS A 60 20.94 34.14 -30.95
C LYS A 60 21.07 33.47 -29.58
N ASP A 61 21.44 34.22 -28.56
CA ASP A 61 21.66 33.68 -27.21
C ASP A 61 20.35 33.16 -26.60
N ASN A 62 19.24 33.88 -26.83
CA ASN A 62 17.89 33.44 -26.42
C ASN A 62 17.40 32.15 -27.10
N LYS A 63 17.88 31.84 -28.33
CA LYS A 63 17.50 30.62 -29.04
C LYS A 63 18.26 29.40 -28.51
N SER A 64 19.50 29.58 -28.05
CA SER A 64 20.32 28.51 -27.46
C SER A 64 19.71 28.02 -26.14
N LYS A 65 19.42 28.94 -25.21
CA LYS A 65 18.84 28.62 -23.89
C LYS A 65 17.48 27.90 -23.98
N LYS A 66 16.66 28.26 -24.97
CA LYS A 66 15.36 27.59 -25.19
C LYS A 66 15.52 26.11 -25.61
N ASN A 67 16.51 25.81 -26.45
CA ASN A 67 16.74 24.45 -26.93
C ASN A 67 17.29 23.55 -25.82
N GLU A 68 18.13 24.10 -24.93
CA GLU A 68 18.71 23.39 -23.79
C GLU A 68 17.65 23.00 -22.76
N LYS A 69 16.79 23.96 -22.37
CA LYS A 69 15.65 23.67 -21.48
C LYS A 69 14.72 22.58 -22.05
N GLN A 70 14.46 22.61 -23.35
CA GLN A 70 13.66 21.57 -24.01
C GLN A 70 14.33 20.20 -23.97
N LYS A 71 15.65 20.14 -24.14
CA LYS A 71 16.44 18.91 -24.06
C LYS A 71 16.43 18.33 -22.65
N ASN A 72 16.58 19.16 -21.61
CA ASN A 72 16.55 18.72 -20.22
C ASN A 72 15.15 18.22 -19.82
N ASN A 73 14.08 18.94 -20.22
CA ASN A 73 12.71 18.47 -20.04
C ASN A 73 12.48 17.09 -20.70
N LEU A 74 13.00 16.87 -21.91
CA LEU A 74 12.86 15.59 -22.61
C LEU A 74 13.55 14.45 -21.85
N LYS A 75 14.76 14.68 -21.32
CA LYS A 75 15.46 13.69 -20.48
C LYS A 75 14.65 13.35 -19.23
N HIS A 76 14.10 14.35 -18.55
CA HIS A 76 13.28 14.15 -17.34
C HIS A 76 12.01 13.34 -17.65
N ILE A 77 11.34 13.65 -18.76
CA ILE A 77 10.19 12.90 -19.30
C ILE A 77 10.56 11.43 -19.57
N GLU A 78 11.73 11.17 -20.16
CA GLU A 78 12.22 9.81 -20.42
C GLU A 78 12.47 9.04 -19.11
N THR A 79 13.12 9.68 -18.13
CA THR A 79 13.34 9.12 -16.78
C THR A 79 12.03 8.77 -16.08
N LEU A 80 11.03 9.66 -16.13
CA LEU A 80 9.71 9.43 -15.53
C LEU A 80 8.98 8.26 -16.20
N ASN A 81 9.02 8.17 -17.53
CA ASN A 81 8.41 7.06 -18.26
C ASN A 81 9.05 5.71 -17.90
N LYS A 82 10.38 5.68 -17.76
CA LYS A 82 11.09 4.49 -17.31
C LYS A 82 10.63 4.05 -15.91
N ARG A 83 10.51 4.99 -14.97
CA ARG A 83 10.02 4.70 -13.61
C ARG A 83 8.59 4.20 -13.59
N LEU A 84 7.70 4.78 -14.41
CA LEU A 84 6.33 4.30 -14.56
C LEU A 84 6.29 2.87 -15.15
N ASN A 85 7.15 2.55 -16.13
CA ASN A 85 7.30 1.18 -16.65
C ASN A 85 7.70 0.19 -15.53
N ASP A 86 8.68 0.58 -14.71
CA ASP A 86 9.19 -0.29 -13.63
C ASP A 86 8.12 -0.55 -12.56
N ILE A 87 7.32 0.47 -12.23
CA ILE A 87 6.17 0.35 -11.30
C ILE A 87 5.09 -0.56 -11.91
N GLU A 88 4.75 -0.38 -13.19
CA GLU A 88 3.76 -1.21 -13.89
C GLU A 88 4.20 -2.68 -13.96
N ASN A 89 5.46 -2.94 -14.27
CA ASN A 89 6.03 -4.29 -14.25
C ASN A 89 5.97 -4.91 -12.85
N SER A 90 6.28 -4.13 -11.82
CA SER A 90 6.21 -4.58 -10.43
C SER A 90 4.77 -4.87 -10.01
N LEU A 91 3.81 -4.02 -10.37
CA LEU A 91 2.38 -4.23 -10.13
C LEU A 91 1.91 -5.54 -10.78
N ASN A 92 2.27 -5.76 -12.05
CA ASN A 92 1.93 -6.98 -12.77
C ASN A 92 2.53 -8.24 -12.10
N LYS A 93 3.76 -8.15 -11.59
CA LYS A 93 4.37 -9.26 -10.84
C LYS A 93 3.62 -9.53 -9.54
N VAL A 94 3.33 -8.50 -8.74
CA VAL A 94 2.62 -8.64 -7.47
C VAL A 94 1.21 -9.19 -7.69
N ASN A 95 0.49 -8.73 -8.71
CA ASN A 95 -0.85 -9.25 -9.04
C ASN A 95 -0.83 -10.72 -9.43
N LYS A 96 0.18 -11.18 -10.19
CA LYS A 96 0.36 -12.62 -10.47
C LYS A 96 0.62 -13.44 -9.21
N GLU A 97 1.41 -12.92 -8.27
CA GLU A 97 1.66 -13.58 -6.98
C GLU A 97 0.38 -13.64 -6.13
N ILE A 98 -0.43 -12.57 -6.13
CA ILE A 98 -1.75 -12.53 -5.46
C ILE A 98 -2.67 -13.60 -6.05
N ASP A 99 -2.82 -13.66 -7.38
CA ASP A 99 -3.69 -14.61 -8.07
C ASP A 99 -3.29 -16.06 -7.75
N LYS A 100 -1.98 -16.35 -7.80
CA LYS A 100 -1.42 -17.64 -7.41
C LYS A 100 -1.68 -17.97 -5.94
N TYR A 101 -1.45 -17.03 -5.03
CA TYR A 101 -1.59 -17.29 -3.60
C TYR A 101 -3.05 -17.53 -3.22
N PHE A 102 -3.99 -16.73 -3.72
CA PHE A 102 -5.40 -16.84 -3.37
C PHE A 102 -6.17 -17.87 -4.23
N ASN A 103 -5.49 -18.62 -5.13
CA ASN A 103 -6.10 -19.51 -6.13
C ASN A 103 -7.40 -18.93 -6.67
N ILE A 104 -7.29 -17.73 -7.23
CA ILE A 104 -8.26 -17.31 -8.25
C ILE A 104 -7.83 -18.02 -9.54
N GLU A 105 -7.77 -19.35 -9.51
CA GLU A 105 -8.12 -20.09 -10.71
C GLU A 105 -9.61 -19.78 -10.89
N VAL A 106 -9.89 -18.66 -11.56
CA VAL A 106 -11.09 -18.62 -12.38
C VAL A 106 -10.92 -19.86 -13.22
N GLN A 107 -11.71 -20.90 -12.95
CA GLN A 107 -11.97 -21.94 -13.92
C GLN A 107 -12.69 -21.26 -15.08
N GLN A 108 -11.95 -20.44 -15.84
CA GLN A 108 -12.27 -20.22 -17.21
C GLN A 108 -11.96 -21.57 -17.83
N ASP A 109 -13.01 -22.37 -17.96
CA ASP A 109 -13.12 -23.41 -18.97
C ASP A 109 -12.92 -22.77 -20.36
N THR A 110 -11.75 -22.20 -20.62
CA THR A 110 -11.18 -22.14 -21.97
C THR A 110 -10.71 -23.55 -22.29
N SER A 111 -11.69 -24.45 -22.39
CA SER A 111 -11.61 -25.52 -23.36
C SER A 111 -11.53 -24.83 -24.71
N GLU A 112 -10.29 -24.60 -25.16
CA GLU A 112 -9.98 -24.31 -26.55
C GLU A 112 -10.55 -25.46 -27.39
N ASN A 113 -11.80 -25.31 -27.83
CA ASN A 113 -12.26 -25.93 -29.07
C ASN A 113 -11.54 -25.23 -30.23
N ASN A 114 -10.25 -25.53 -30.35
CA ASN A 114 -9.51 -25.35 -31.59
C ASN A 114 -9.89 -26.49 -32.54
N ASP A 115 -11.12 -26.45 -33.05
CA ASP A 115 -11.44 -27.12 -34.30
C ASP A 115 -12.63 -26.43 -35.00
N SER A 116 -12.31 -25.55 -35.94
CA SER A 116 -12.95 -25.43 -37.26
C SER A 116 -12.73 -24.05 -37.87
N ASN A 117 -11.77 -24.03 -38.78
CA ASN A 117 -11.66 -23.12 -39.90
C ASN A 117 -13.01 -22.87 -40.61
N VAL A 118 -13.61 -21.69 -40.45
CA VAL A 118 -14.52 -21.07 -41.42
C VAL A 118 -14.31 -19.55 -41.36
N GLY A 119 -13.69 -19.00 -42.40
CA GLY A 119 -13.61 -17.56 -42.58
C GLY A 119 -14.94 -16.99 -43.06
N VAL A 120 -15.43 -15.92 -42.41
CA VAL A 120 -16.37 -14.94 -42.97
C VAL A 120 -16.14 -13.58 -42.29
N ASP A 121 -16.22 -12.55 -43.12
CA ASP A 121 -16.08 -11.10 -42.94
C ASP A 121 -16.45 -10.42 -41.60
N SER A 122 -15.58 -9.48 -41.23
CA SER A 122 -15.86 -8.05 -40.97
C SER A 122 -17.32 -7.62 -40.73
N SER A 123 -17.63 -7.07 -39.55
CA SER A 123 -18.28 -5.75 -39.37
C SER A 123 -18.73 -5.50 -37.91
N THR A 124 -18.33 -4.34 -37.37
CA THR A 124 -19.03 -3.47 -36.39
C THR A 124 -19.48 -4.02 -35.03
N THR A 125 -18.84 -3.51 -33.97
CA THR A 125 -19.33 -3.50 -32.60
C THR A 125 -20.38 -2.39 -32.39
N ASP A 126 -21.61 -2.77 -32.09
CA ASP A 126 -22.57 -1.97 -31.32
C ASP A 126 -23.38 -2.95 -30.44
N THR A 127 -23.07 -3.00 -29.15
CA THR A 127 -23.84 -3.78 -28.17
C THR A 127 -24.66 -2.83 -27.31
N ALA A 128 -25.88 -2.59 -27.77
CA ALA A 128 -26.96 -2.06 -26.94
C ALA A 128 -27.49 -3.17 -26.03
N VAL A 129 -27.48 -2.90 -24.72
CA VAL A 129 -28.14 -3.70 -23.68
C VAL A 129 -29.66 -3.57 -23.87
N ASN A 130 -30.35 -4.70 -24.01
CA ASN A 130 -31.81 -4.75 -23.92
C ASN A 130 -32.21 -5.80 -22.87
N LEU A 131 -32.74 -5.33 -21.74
CA LEU A 131 -33.48 -6.12 -20.76
C LEU A 131 -34.96 -6.06 -21.14
N GLU A 132 -35.56 -7.20 -21.45
CA GLU A 132 -37.02 -7.37 -21.33
C GLU A 132 -37.34 -8.61 -20.50
N GLN A 133 -37.97 -8.34 -19.35
CA GLN A 133 -38.85 -9.28 -18.67
C GLN A 133 -40.05 -9.59 -19.57
N LYS A 134 -40.50 -10.85 -19.56
CA LYS A 134 -41.94 -11.10 -19.65
C LYS A 134 -42.33 -12.37 -18.90
N ASP A 135 -43.29 -12.13 -18.03
CA ASP A 135 -44.06 -13.10 -17.27
C ASP A 135 -44.91 -13.99 -18.17
N ASP A 136 -45.19 -15.19 -17.64
CA ASP A 136 -46.53 -15.63 -17.23
C ASP A 136 -47.07 -16.97 -17.81
N VAL A 137 -47.79 -17.63 -16.90
CA VAL A 137 -48.87 -18.62 -17.06
C VAL A 137 -48.55 -20.13 -17.01
N SER A 138 -48.69 -20.65 -15.78
CA SER A 138 -49.58 -21.73 -15.29
C SER A 138 -49.42 -23.17 -15.84
N GLU A 139 -49.58 -24.24 -15.05
CA GLU A 139 -50.86 -24.59 -14.42
C GLU A 139 -50.75 -25.68 -13.32
N LYS A 140 -51.46 -25.45 -12.20
CA LYS A 140 -52.18 -26.37 -11.28
C LYS A 140 -51.56 -27.70 -10.84
N SER A 141 -51.50 -27.87 -9.51
CA SER A 141 -52.17 -28.98 -8.79
C SER A 141 -52.29 -28.68 -7.28
N LYS A 142 -53.33 -29.26 -6.67
CA LYS A 142 -54.09 -28.88 -5.47
C LYS A 142 -53.50 -29.31 -4.11
N PRO A 143 -54.12 -28.88 -2.97
CA PRO A 143 -53.49 -28.82 -1.66
C PRO A 143 -53.71 -30.07 -0.82
N ASN A 144 -52.87 -30.26 0.20
CA ASN A 144 -53.19 -31.14 1.31
C ASN A 144 -53.12 -30.35 2.62
N GLU A 145 -54.24 -30.37 3.33
CA GLU A 145 -54.46 -29.74 4.62
C GLU A 145 -53.91 -30.62 5.76
N GLY A 146 -53.60 -29.99 6.88
CA GLY A 146 -53.72 -30.62 8.19
C GLY A 146 -52.41 -30.96 8.88
N LEU A 147 -52.01 -30.12 9.85
CA LEU A 147 -52.03 -30.51 11.27
C LEU A 147 -51.64 -29.33 12.16
N THR A 148 -52.61 -28.90 12.95
CA THR A 148 -52.46 -28.09 14.16
C THR A 148 -52.11 -28.99 15.35
N SER A 149 -51.26 -28.51 16.26
CA SER A 149 -51.50 -28.42 17.72
C SER A 149 -50.21 -28.49 18.56
N ILE A 150 -49.86 -27.34 19.15
CA ILE A 150 -49.60 -27.09 20.58
C ILE A 150 -49.55 -28.35 21.50
N ASN A 151 -48.45 -28.59 22.24
CA ASN A 151 -48.40 -28.49 23.72
C ASN A 151 -47.06 -28.94 24.36
N GLU A 152 -46.72 -28.19 25.42
CA GLU A 152 -46.12 -28.60 26.70
C GLU A 152 -44.73 -29.25 26.83
N ASN A 153 -43.79 -28.43 27.32
CA ASN A 153 -43.31 -28.49 28.71
C ASN A 153 -42.94 -29.87 29.28
N VAL A 154 -41.65 -30.22 29.28
CA VAL A 154 -41.07 -31.17 30.24
C VAL A 154 -39.69 -30.67 30.70
N GLN A 155 -39.63 -30.30 31.98
CA GLN A 155 -38.42 -30.25 32.79
C GLN A 155 -37.92 -31.67 33.03
N ILE A 156 -36.60 -31.88 32.92
CA ILE A 156 -35.91 -32.97 33.61
C ILE A 156 -34.72 -32.38 34.35
N THR A 157 -34.79 -32.53 35.67
CA THR A 157 -33.77 -32.29 36.70
C THR A 157 -32.94 -33.56 36.96
N GLU A 158 -31.73 -33.36 37.52
CA GLU A 158 -30.92 -34.31 38.32
C GLU A 158 -30.35 -35.51 37.53
N ASP A 159 -29.07 -35.91 37.61
CA ASP A 159 -28.06 -35.94 38.68
C ASP A 159 -26.68 -35.56 38.06
N GLY A 160 -25.71 -34.93 38.73
CA GLY A 160 -25.16 -35.26 40.04
C GLY A 160 -23.84 -36.01 39.83
N HIS A 161 -22.71 -35.30 39.75
CA HIS A 161 -21.38 -35.85 40.08
C HIS A 161 -20.40 -34.72 40.45
N GLU A 162 -20.15 -34.64 41.75
CA GLU A 162 -19.02 -33.97 42.38
C GLU A 162 -17.72 -34.67 41.99
N VAL A 163 -16.70 -33.90 41.60
CA VAL A 163 -15.31 -34.29 41.83
C VAL A 163 -14.59 -33.06 42.37
N GLU A 164 -14.42 -33.07 43.69
CA GLU A 164 -13.45 -32.23 44.40
C GLU A 164 -12.03 -32.60 43.94
N SER A 165 -11.24 -31.58 43.62
CA SER A 165 -9.79 -31.67 43.84
C SER A 165 -9.28 -30.29 44.26
N GLU A 166 -9.08 -30.19 45.57
CA GLU A 166 -8.23 -29.21 46.22
C GLU A 166 -6.82 -29.25 45.59
N GLN A 167 -6.32 -28.10 45.14
CA GLN A 167 -4.89 -27.83 45.21
C GLN A 167 -4.63 -26.41 45.70
N VAL A 168 -4.16 -26.39 46.93
CA VAL A 168 -3.46 -25.32 47.63
C VAL A 168 -2.12 -25.10 46.94
N ILE A 169 -1.85 -23.90 46.44
CA ILE A 169 -0.47 -23.35 46.40
C ILE A 169 -0.54 -21.90 46.88
N GLU A 170 -0.06 -21.73 48.10
CA GLU A 170 0.28 -20.49 48.76
C GLU A 170 1.63 -19.95 48.24
N ASN A 171 1.78 -18.62 48.34
CA ASN A 171 3.04 -17.86 48.46
C ASN A 171 3.85 -17.68 47.15
N GLU A 172 4.43 -16.53 46.82
CA GLU A 172 4.68 -15.27 47.52
C GLU A 172 5.10 -14.25 46.46
N GLN A 173 4.64 -13.00 46.56
CA GLN A 173 5.30 -11.87 45.89
C GLN A 173 6.56 -11.50 46.66
N PRO A 174 7.53 -10.86 45.98
CA PRO A 174 7.89 -9.54 46.48
C PRO A 174 7.82 -8.45 45.42
N VAL A 175 7.28 -7.33 45.90
CA VAL A 175 7.42 -5.97 45.38
C VAL A 175 8.82 -5.47 45.76
N GLU A 176 9.51 -4.83 44.82
CA GLU A 176 10.48 -3.71 44.98
C GLU A 176 11.04 -3.46 43.57
N GLY A 177 10.86 -2.30 42.92
CA GLY A 177 11.06 -0.95 43.42
C GLY A 177 12.41 -0.47 42.91
N GLN A 178 12.44 0.24 41.77
CA GLN A 178 13.50 1.22 41.51
C GLN A 178 13.11 2.23 40.43
N GLN A 179 12.93 3.44 40.92
CA GLN A 179 12.74 4.70 40.26
C GLN A 179 14.14 5.26 39.96
N ILE A 180 14.43 5.61 38.71
CA ILE A 180 15.61 6.40 38.31
C ILE A 180 15.05 7.57 37.51
N VAL A 181 14.74 8.69 38.18
CA VAL A 181 15.57 9.90 38.35
C VAL A 181 15.85 10.60 37.02
N GLU A 182 15.17 11.74 36.89
CA GLU A 182 15.37 12.81 35.93
C GLU A 182 16.82 13.33 35.99
N GLY A 183 17.44 13.49 34.83
CA GLY A 183 18.67 14.26 34.65
C GLY A 183 18.38 15.47 33.76
N GLU A 184 18.00 16.58 34.38
CA GLU A 184 18.20 17.92 33.82
C GLU A 184 19.65 18.39 34.02
N GLN A 185 20.04 19.37 33.20
CA GLN A 185 21.16 20.32 33.30
C GLN A 185 22.48 20.00 32.58
N ALA A 186 22.79 20.89 31.62
CA ALA A 186 23.95 21.81 31.57
C ALA A 186 24.24 22.15 30.08
N THR A 187 23.92 23.35 29.58
CA THR A 187 24.64 24.65 29.65
C THR A 187 25.96 24.72 28.89
N GLU A 188 26.13 25.85 28.20
CA GLU A 188 27.37 26.45 27.66
C GLU A 188 27.93 25.76 26.40
N GLY A 189 28.22 26.44 25.29
CA GLY A 189 28.52 27.85 25.08
C GLY A 189 29.82 27.90 24.29
N GLU A 190 29.79 28.28 23.02
CA GLU A 190 31.02 28.63 22.30
C GLU A 190 30.73 29.70 21.25
N GLN A 191 30.96 30.94 21.68
CA GLN A 191 31.29 32.08 20.84
C GLN A 191 32.58 31.75 20.08
N VAL A 192 32.59 31.92 18.77
CA VAL A 192 33.82 32.11 18.01
C VAL A 192 33.82 33.53 17.45
N THR A 193 34.98 34.12 17.62
CA THR A 193 35.37 35.53 17.55
C THR A 193 35.26 36.18 16.19
N GLU A 194 34.88 37.44 16.24
CA GLU A 194 35.14 38.47 15.23
C GLU A 194 36.66 38.61 15.03
N ASP A 195 37.10 38.59 13.77
CA ASP A 195 38.35 39.23 13.36
C ASP A 195 38.02 40.25 12.28
N GLU A 196 38.09 41.52 12.68
CA GLU A 196 38.20 42.69 11.82
C GLU A 196 39.52 42.63 11.04
N GLN A 197 39.44 42.73 9.71
CA GLN A 197 40.50 43.39 8.94
C GLN A 197 39.88 44.37 7.96
N ALA A 198 40.06 45.65 8.29
CA ALA A 198 39.91 46.78 7.39
C ALA A 198 41.20 46.94 6.58
N ILE A 199 41.12 46.95 5.24
CA ILE A 199 42.10 47.61 4.36
C ILE A 199 41.38 48.21 3.14
N GLU A 200 41.44 49.55 3.12
CA GLU A 200 41.60 50.51 2.02
C GLU A 200 40.72 50.45 0.75
N ASP A 201 39.94 51.53 0.64
CA ASP A 201 39.53 52.21 -0.58
C ASP A 201 40.71 52.42 -1.55
N GLU A 202 40.63 51.82 -2.74
CA GLU A 202 41.19 52.47 -3.92
C GLU A 202 40.19 52.40 -5.09
N LYS A 203 39.92 53.59 -5.60
CA LYS A 203 38.85 53.95 -6.51
C LYS A 203 39.39 53.86 -7.94
N THR A 204 38.91 52.91 -8.73
CA THR A 204 39.06 52.91 -10.19
C THR A 204 37.69 52.83 -10.86
N GLU A 205 37.14 54.01 -11.15
CA GLU A 205 36.03 54.23 -12.08
C GLU A 205 36.57 54.13 -13.52
N GLN A 206 36.75 52.92 -14.03
CA GLN A 206 36.86 52.61 -15.47
C GLN A 206 37.03 51.08 -15.62
N ASP A 207 35.91 50.33 -15.66
CA ASP A 207 35.79 49.00 -16.32
C ASP A 207 34.38 48.40 -16.14
N GLU A 208 33.33 49.22 -16.26
CA GLU A 208 31.93 48.83 -16.00
C GLU A 208 31.23 48.16 -17.20
N VAL A 209 31.97 47.53 -18.12
CA VAL A 209 31.38 46.90 -19.33
C VAL A 209 31.86 45.47 -19.59
N GLU A 210 32.84 44.95 -18.83
CA GLU A 210 33.37 43.58 -19.04
C GLU A 210 33.02 42.60 -17.90
N ASN A 211 32.31 43.05 -16.86
CA ASN A 211 31.99 42.24 -15.68
C ASN A 211 30.56 41.62 -15.67
N GLU A 212 29.65 42.07 -16.55
CA GLU A 212 28.32 41.45 -16.68
C GLU A 212 28.35 40.12 -17.46
N GLN A 213 29.36 39.91 -18.31
CA GLN A 213 29.49 38.68 -19.10
C GLN A 213 30.00 37.50 -18.24
N GLN A 214 30.81 37.77 -17.21
CA GLN A 214 31.40 36.74 -16.35
C GLN A 214 30.44 36.26 -15.24
N ALA A 215 29.48 37.11 -14.83
CA ALA A 215 28.44 36.72 -13.89
C ALA A 215 27.35 35.81 -14.52
N GLN A 216 27.10 35.92 -15.82
CA GLN A 216 26.16 35.05 -16.54
C GLN A 216 26.70 33.63 -16.78
N ASP A 217 28.02 33.47 -16.95
CA ASP A 217 28.64 32.15 -17.13
C ASP A 217 28.73 31.36 -15.80
N ILE A 218 28.62 32.02 -14.64
CA ILE A 218 28.66 31.38 -13.31
C ILE A 218 27.27 30.84 -12.89
N GLU A 219 26.17 31.56 -13.16
CA GLU A 219 24.81 31.04 -12.91
C GLU A 219 24.48 29.82 -13.79
N GLU A 220 25.02 29.74 -15.01
CA GLU A 220 24.70 28.66 -15.96
C GLU A 220 25.40 27.33 -15.61
N ALA A 221 26.55 27.38 -14.93
CA ALA A 221 27.24 26.18 -14.44
C ALA A 221 26.63 25.62 -13.14
N GLU A 222 26.03 26.46 -12.30
CA GLU A 222 25.37 26.02 -11.07
C GLU A 222 24.03 25.30 -11.35
N ASP A 223 23.31 25.69 -12.41
CA ASP A 223 22.03 25.06 -12.78
C ASP A 223 22.20 23.64 -13.39
N GLU A 224 23.31 23.35 -14.10
CA GLU A 224 23.55 22.01 -14.65
C GLU A 224 24.00 20.98 -13.60
N GLU A 225 24.82 21.36 -12.61
CA GLU A 225 25.21 20.45 -11.52
C GLU A 225 24.05 20.14 -10.56
N LEU A 226 23.05 21.02 -10.48
CA LEU A 226 21.87 20.83 -9.62
C LEU A 226 20.97 19.70 -10.14
N ASP A 227 20.85 19.56 -11.47
CA ASP A 227 19.93 18.61 -12.10
C ASP A 227 20.44 17.16 -12.01
N GLU A 228 21.76 16.93 -12.14
CA GLU A 228 22.35 15.57 -11.97
C GLU A 228 22.29 15.08 -10.51
N ASN A 229 22.40 15.98 -9.54
CA ASN A 229 22.34 15.63 -8.12
C ASN A 229 20.91 15.31 -7.67
N LEU A 230 19.91 16.02 -8.21
CA LEU A 230 18.49 15.74 -7.99
C LEU A 230 18.09 14.35 -8.48
N ASP A 231 18.62 13.92 -9.62
CA ASP A 231 18.33 12.59 -10.15
C ASP A 231 18.95 11.47 -9.31
N LYS A 232 20.13 11.69 -8.71
CA LYS A 232 20.79 10.71 -7.83
C LYS A 232 20.07 10.55 -6.49
N GLU A 233 19.84 11.64 -5.76
CA GLU A 233 19.18 11.60 -4.45
C GLU A 233 17.81 10.91 -4.54
N PHE A 234 17.08 11.23 -5.60
CA PHE A 234 15.77 10.66 -5.83
C PHE A 234 15.84 9.19 -6.28
N ASN A 235 16.82 8.81 -7.09
CA ASN A 235 17.02 7.41 -7.44
C ASN A 235 17.36 6.55 -6.21
N ASP A 236 18.07 7.14 -5.25
CA ASP A 236 18.35 6.50 -3.97
C ASP A 236 17.10 6.44 -3.08
N GLU A 237 16.23 7.45 -3.08
CA GLU A 237 14.90 7.37 -2.45
C GLU A 237 14.04 6.25 -3.07
N TYR A 238 13.94 6.22 -4.40
CA TYR A 238 13.19 5.20 -5.15
C TYR A 238 13.68 3.77 -4.87
N LYS A 239 15.00 3.57 -4.76
CA LYS A 239 15.58 2.27 -4.38
C LYS A 239 15.34 1.94 -2.91
N ARG A 240 15.41 2.93 -2.01
CA ARG A 240 15.16 2.73 -0.57
C ARG A 240 13.74 2.23 -0.29
N GLU A 241 12.77 2.66 -1.08
CA GLU A 241 11.38 2.19 -0.98
C GLU A 241 11.21 0.70 -1.35
N ASP A 242 12.16 0.12 -2.08
CA ASP A 242 12.13 -1.27 -2.56
C ASP A 242 12.81 -2.28 -1.62
N ASN A 243 13.34 -1.83 -0.47
CA ASN A 243 14.28 -2.59 0.36
C ASN A 243 13.69 -3.77 1.17
N GLY A 244 12.75 -4.54 0.62
CA GLY A 244 12.31 -5.81 1.22
C GLY A 244 11.64 -5.66 2.59
N ARG A 245 11.23 -4.45 2.96
CA ARG A 245 10.53 -4.20 4.23
C ARG A 245 9.08 -4.70 4.20
N TYR A 246 8.56 -4.97 3.01
CA TYR A 246 7.17 -5.30 2.80
C TYR A 246 7.00 -6.79 2.56
N ASN A 247 6.69 -7.50 3.63
CA ASN A 247 6.60 -8.97 3.61
C ASN A 247 5.16 -9.45 3.32
N SER A 248 4.23 -8.52 3.06
CA SER A 248 2.83 -8.81 2.71
C SER A 248 2.50 -8.23 1.34
N PHE A 249 1.52 -8.83 0.64
CA PHE A 249 1.00 -8.29 -0.63
C PHE A 249 0.54 -6.83 -0.48
N TYR A 250 -0.13 -6.52 0.63
CA TYR A 250 -0.56 -5.17 0.96
C TYR A 250 0.62 -4.20 1.10
N GLY A 251 1.69 -4.63 1.77
CA GLY A 251 2.93 -3.86 1.86
C GLY A 251 3.58 -3.62 0.50
N LYS A 252 3.70 -4.67 -0.33
CA LYS A 252 4.29 -4.59 -1.68
C LYS A 252 3.52 -3.58 -2.54
N LEU A 253 2.19 -3.56 -2.48
CA LEU A 253 1.38 -2.59 -3.22
C LEU A 253 1.49 -1.17 -2.67
N ASN A 254 1.55 -0.99 -1.34
CA ASN A 254 1.80 0.32 -0.74
C ASN A 254 3.18 0.89 -1.10
N SER A 255 4.20 0.04 -1.27
CA SER A 255 5.51 0.51 -1.74
C SER A 255 5.40 1.08 -3.16
N LEU A 256 4.57 0.49 -4.03
CA LEU A 256 4.29 1.04 -5.36
C LEU A 256 3.56 2.39 -5.28
N LEU A 257 2.64 2.59 -4.32
CA LEU A 257 2.03 3.90 -4.09
C LEU A 257 3.05 4.95 -3.64
N ASN A 258 4.01 4.59 -2.78
CA ASN A 258 5.07 5.51 -2.39
C ASN A 258 5.96 5.87 -3.59
N LYS A 259 6.34 4.87 -4.42
CA LYS A 259 7.08 5.09 -5.67
C LYS A 259 6.33 6.03 -6.62
N LEU A 260 5.00 5.89 -6.69
CA LEU A 260 4.14 6.78 -7.45
C LEU A 260 4.10 8.20 -6.85
N ASP A 261 3.97 8.36 -5.54
CA ASP A 261 4.02 9.70 -4.91
C ASP A 261 5.35 10.42 -5.18
N THR A 262 6.43 9.66 -5.15
CA THR A 262 7.77 10.07 -5.53
C THR A 262 7.74 10.55 -7.00
N VAL A 263 7.25 9.76 -7.96
CA VAL A 263 7.07 10.18 -9.38
C VAL A 263 6.21 11.45 -9.53
N ARG A 264 5.12 11.58 -8.76
CA ARG A 264 4.23 12.75 -8.76
C ARG A 264 4.99 14.03 -8.43
N LYS A 265 5.82 14.03 -7.38
CA LYS A 265 6.63 15.19 -6.97
C LYS A 265 7.58 15.65 -8.09
N GLN A 266 8.08 14.71 -8.89
CA GLN A 266 8.94 15.06 -10.03
C GLN A 266 8.18 15.61 -11.23
N MET A 267 6.97 15.14 -11.45
CA MET A 267 6.11 15.69 -12.50
C MET A 267 5.72 17.14 -12.22
N GLU A 268 5.68 17.58 -10.95
CA GLU A 268 5.41 18.97 -10.59
C GLU A 268 6.48 19.95 -11.12
N LYS A 269 7.68 19.46 -11.45
CA LYS A 269 8.77 20.25 -12.05
C LYS A 269 8.66 20.38 -13.58
N LEU A 270 7.81 19.58 -14.22
CA LEU A 270 7.64 19.62 -15.68
C LEU A 270 6.83 20.83 -16.12
N ASP A 271 7.06 21.24 -17.37
CA ASP A 271 6.21 22.19 -18.07
C ASP A 271 4.81 21.58 -18.29
N LYS A 272 3.82 22.12 -17.58
CA LYS A 272 2.42 21.64 -17.56
C LYS A 272 1.73 21.75 -18.91
N ASP A 273 2.21 22.63 -19.78
CA ASP A 273 1.57 22.90 -21.08
C ASP A 273 2.11 21.97 -22.19
N SER A 274 3.10 21.12 -21.90
CA SER A 274 3.62 20.15 -22.87
C SER A 274 2.70 18.95 -23.06
N SER A 275 2.54 18.51 -24.30
CA SER A 275 1.77 17.30 -24.66
C SER A 275 2.31 16.05 -23.95
N GLU A 276 3.62 16.00 -23.76
CA GLU A 276 4.33 14.90 -23.12
C GLU A 276 4.04 14.82 -21.63
N SER A 277 3.94 15.98 -20.95
CA SER A 277 3.51 16.05 -19.54
C SER A 277 2.07 15.56 -19.36
N ALA A 278 1.17 15.91 -20.29
CA ALA A 278 -0.20 15.40 -20.28
C ALA A 278 -0.26 13.87 -20.38
N ASN A 279 0.52 13.27 -21.30
CA ASN A 279 0.60 11.82 -21.47
C ASN A 279 1.15 11.11 -20.21
N ILE A 280 2.21 11.66 -19.59
CA ILE A 280 2.75 11.12 -18.33
C ILE A 280 1.70 11.21 -17.22
N ASN A 281 0.97 12.32 -17.14
CA ASN A 281 -0.04 12.52 -16.10
C ASN A 281 -1.23 11.56 -16.23
N GLU A 282 -1.69 11.30 -17.45
CA GLU A 282 -2.71 10.28 -17.72
C GLU A 282 -2.22 8.89 -17.27
N ARG A 283 -1.01 8.52 -17.67
CA ARG A 283 -0.41 7.23 -17.32
C ARG A 283 -0.21 7.07 -15.82
N TYR A 284 0.31 8.09 -15.16
CA TYR A 284 0.46 8.15 -13.70
C TYR A 284 -0.88 7.92 -13.01
N SER A 285 -1.92 8.65 -13.42
CA SER A 285 -3.27 8.56 -12.83
C SER A 285 -3.87 7.16 -12.99
N LYS A 286 -3.71 6.55 -14.17
CA LYS A 286 -4.12 5.17 -14.42
C LYS A 286 -3.40 4.21 -13.47
N LEU A 287 -2.09 4.33 -13.33
CA LEU A 287 -1.29 3.41 -12.50
C LEU A 287 -1.62 3.55 -11.00
N VAL A 288 -1.86 4.78 -10.51
CA VAL A 288 -2.37 5.02 -9.15
C VAL A 288 -3.70 4.30 -8.92
N ASN A 289 -4.63 4.42 -9.89
CA ASN A 289 -5.91 3.73 -9.81
C ASN A 289 -5.73 2.20 -9.80
N ASP A 290 -4.90 1.66 -10.69
CA ASP A 290 -4.66 0.21 -10.80
C ASP A 290 -4.03 -0.37 -9.53
N VAL A 291 -3.05 0.33 -8.92
CA VAL A 291 -2.48 -0.06 -7.62
C VAL A 291 -3.56 0.01 -6.52
N THR A 292 -4.38 1.06 -6.48
CA THR A 292 -5.43 1.23 -5.48
C THR A 292 -6.50 0.12 -5.57
N VAL A 293 -6.93 -0.22 -6.79
CA VAL A 293 -7.84 -1.34 -7.04
C VAL A 293 -7.23 -2.65 -6.54
N SER A 294 -5.95 -2.89 -6.83
CA SER A 294 -5.22 -4.08 -6.39
C SER A 294 -5.13 -4.15 -4.85
N ILE A 295 -4.92 -3.01 -4.17
CA ILE A 295 -4.90 -2.93 -2.70
C ILE A 295 -6.24 -3.33 -2.11
N ASN A 296 -7.34 -2.80 -2.64
CA ASN A 296 -8.68 -3.12 -2.17
C ASN A 296 -9.01 -4.59 -2.41
N ARG A 297 -8.66 -5.13 -3.58
CA ARG A 297 -8.79 -6.56 -3.90
C ARG A 297 -8.06 -7.44 -2.89
N VAL A 298 -6.78 -7.16 -2.59
CA VAL A 298 -6.01 -7.91 -1.60
C VAL A 298 -6.66 -7.84 -0.22
N LYS A 299 -7.12 -6.66 0.18
CA LYS A 299 -7.77 -6.46 1.48
C LYS A 299 -9.02 -7.34 1.61
N GLU A 300 -9.87 -7.39 0.59
CA GLU A 300 -11.07 -8.25 0.57
C GLU A 300 -10.70 -9.74 0.62
N LEU A 301 -9.74 -10.18 -0.19
CA LEU A 301 -9.27 -11.57 -0.22
C LEU A 301 -8.70 -12.01 1.14
N GLN A 302 -7.86 -11.18 1.76
CA GLN A 302 -7.30 -11.44 3.08
C GLN A 302 -8.38 -11.49 4.16
N GLN A 303 -9.33 -10.55 4.13
CA GLN A 303 -10.44 -10.52 5.09
C GLN A 303 -11.31 -11.78 4.97
N ASN A 304 -11.62 -12.21 3.75
CA ASN A 304 -12.38 -13.43 3.51
C ASN A 304 -11.64 -14.66 4.04
N GLN A 305 -10.38 -14.87 3.64
CA GLN A 305 -9.59 -16.03 4.08
C GLN A 305 -9.40 -16.06 5.60
N VAL A 306 -9.06 -14.93 6.23
CA VAL A 306 -8.87 -14.87 7.69
C VAL A 306 -10.18 -15.10 8.43
N SER A 307 -11.32 -14.61 7.92
CA SER A 307 -12.63 -14.80 8.54
C SER A 307 -13.10 -16.25 8.43
N GLU A 308 -12.90 -16.88 7.28
CA GLU A 308 -13.19 -18.30 7.06
C GLU A 308 -12.43 -19.18 8.06
N ILE A 309 -11.14 -18.87 8.27
CA ILE A 309 -10.33 -19.59 9.26
C ILE A 309 -10.83 -19.29 10.68
N LYS A 310 -10.90 -18.01 11.10
CA LYS A 310 -11.15 -17.64 12.51
C LYS A 310 -12.55 -17.98 13.01
N ASN A 311 -13.58 -17.84 12.17
CA ASN A 311 -14.96 -17.91 12.64
C ASN A 311 -15.53 -19.34 12.66
N LYS A 312 -14.92 -20.26 11.93
CA LYS A 312 -15.45 -21.62 11.76
C LYS A 312 -15.19 -22.54 12.95
N TYR A 313 -14.14 -22.27 13.73
CA TYR A 313 -13.71 -23.15 14.80
C TYR A 313 -13.28 -22.39 16.05
N THR A 314 -13.31 -23.08 17.20
CA THR A 314 -12.74 -22.55 18.44
C THR A 314 -11.21 -22.47 18.33
N ASN A 315 -10.64 -21.38 18.87
CA ASN A 315 -9.21 -21.13 18.82
C ASN A 315 -8.49 -21.73 20.03
N LYS A 316 -7.53 -22.62 19.78
CA LYS A 316 -6.51 -23.01 20.76
C LYS A 316 -5.33 -22.04 20.66
N LYS A 317 -5.23 -21.12 21.62
CA LYS A 317 -4.11 -20.17 21.70
C LYS A 317 -2.90 -20.85 22.36
N LEU A 318 -1.74 -20.76 21.73
CA LEU A 318 -0.45 -21.17 22.27
C LEU A 318 0.24 -19.98 22.94
N GLU A 319 1.21 -20.28 23.82
CA GLU A 319 2.03 -19.27 24.46
C GLU A 319 2.77 -18.40 23.44
N GLU A 320 2.78 -17.11 23.74
CA GLU A 320 3.49 -16.10 22.98
C GLU A 320 5.01 -16.33 23.05
N LYS A 321 5.70 -16.07 21.95
CA LYS A 321 7.15 -16.27 21.85
C LYS A 321 7.83 -15.01 21.36
N LYS A 322 8.94 -14.64 21.99
CA LYS A 322 9.84 -13.61 21.46
C LYS A 322 10.97 -14.24 20.66
N ILE A 323 11.39 -13.59 19.57
CA ILE A 323 12.50 -14.04 18.72
C ILE A 323 13.42 -12.85 18.40
N ASN A 324 14.72 -13.10 18.26
CA ASN A 324 15.70 -12.05 17.91
C ASN A 324 16.12 -12.14 16.42
N GLU A 325 15.70 -13.20 15.74
CA GLU A 325 16.04 -13.47 14.34
C GLU A 325 14.97 -12.87 13.42
N THR A 326 15.38 -11.99 12.51
CA THR A 326 14.49 -11.47 11.46
C THR A 326 14.26 -12.50 10.35
N LYS A 327 15.19 -13.43 10.12
CA LYS A 327 15.01 -14.55 9.17
C LYS A 327 14.92 -15.85 9.94
N LYS A 328 13.69 -16.25 10.26
CA LYS A 328 13.41 -17.46 11.02
C LYS A 328 12.42 -18.35 10.28
N ASP A 329 12.82 -19.59 10.04
CA ASP A 329 11.90 -20.62 9.60
C ASP A 329 11.14 -21.21 10.79
N TRP A 330 9.83 -21.42 10.60
CA TRP A 330 8.98 -22.04 11.60
C TRP A 330 8.75 -23.49 11.28
N GLU A 331 9.06 -24.36 12.22
CA GLU A 331 8.79 -25.79 12.12
C GLU A 331 7.59 -26.17 12.99
N ILE A 332 6.59 -26.80 12.37
CA ILE A 332 5.41 -27.34 13.04
C ILE A 332 5.47 -28.87 12.93
N LYS A 333 5.67 -29.53 14.07
CA LYS A 333 5.65 -30.99 14.15
C LYS A 333 4.23 -31.49 14.40
N LEU A 334 3.75 -32.38 13.54
CA LEU A 334 2.42 -32.95 13.61
C LEU A 334 2.43 -34.35 14.22
N THR A 335 1.32 -34.73 14.87
CA THR A 335 1.13 -36.09 15.40
C THR A 335 0.70 -37.07 14.31
N LYS A 336 -0.11 -36.60 13.35
CA LYS A 336 -0.55 -37.31 12.15
C LYS A 336 0.02 -36.62 10.91
N GLY A 337 0.18 -37.36 9.81
CA GLY A 337 0.54 -36.75 8.53
C GLY A 337 -0.61 -35.92 7.96
N VAL A 338 -0.30 -34.92 7.12
CA VAL A 338 -1.28 -34.11 6.38
C VAL A 338 -1.32 -34.47 4.90
N LYS A 339 -2.41 -34.10 4.21
CA LYS A 339 -2.42 -34.14 2.75
C LYS A 339 -1.47 -33.08 2.22
N ASP A 340 -0.56 -33.50 1.35
CA ASP A 340 0.44 -32.63 0.72
C ASP A 340 -0.13 -32.00 -0.55
N ASP A 341 -1.17 -31.19 -0.36
CA ASP A 341 -1.79 -30.42 -1.44
C ASP A 341 -1.83 -28.94 -1.06
N GLU A 342 -1.63 -28.09 -2.07
CA GLU A 342 -1.52 -26.64 -1.85
C GLU A 342 -2.79 -26.06 -1.20
N ASN A 343 -3.97 -26.57 -1.56
CA ASN A 343 -5.24 -26.10 -1.01
C ASN A 343 -5.35 -26.42 0.50
N ASN A 344 -4.89 -27.59 0.93
CA ASN A 344 -4.85 -27.96 2.33
C ASN A 344 -3.84 -27.10 3.11
N LEU A 345 -2.66 -26.83 2.54
CA LEU A 345 -1.64 -26.00 3.19
C LEU A 345 -2.03 -24.52 3.31
N LYS A 346 -2.97 -24.00 2.49
CA LYS A 346 -3.54 -22.64 2.63
C LYS A 346 -4.31 -22.42 3.93
N ASN A 347 -4.62 -23.47 4.67
CA ASN A 347 -5.15 -23.36 6.04
C ASN A 347 -4.08 -22.86 7.02
N ILE A 348 -2.83 -22.70 6.61
CA ILE A 348 -1.74 -22.20 7.43
C ILE A 348 -1.34 -20.83 6.89
N THR A 349 -1.35 -19.81 7.74
CA THR A 349 -0.97 -18.45 7.35
C THR A 349 -0.24 -17.75 8.48
N ILE A 350 0.56 -16.73 8.14
CA ILE A 350 1.12 -15.80 9.11
C ILE A 350 0.49 -14.44 8.87
N LEU A 351 0.02 -13.81 9.96
CA LEU A 351 -0.55 -12.48 9.97
C LEU A 351 0.41 -11.49 10.63
N ASP A 352 0.52 -10.28 10.09
CA ASP A 352 1.17 -9.16 10.79
C ASP A 352 0.28 -8.57 11.90
N SER A 353 0.78 -7.55 12.58
CA SER A 353 0.08 -6.87 13.68
C SER A 353 -1.20 -6.13 13.24
N LYS A 354 -1.35 -5.87 11.94
CA LYS A 354 -2.53 -5.27 11.31
C LYS A 354 -3.50 -6.31 10.76
N GLY A 355 -3.14 -7.60 10.84
CA GLY A 355 -3.93 -8.71 10.33
C GLY A 355 -3.75 -8.99 8.85
N ASN A 356 -2.75 -8.40 8.18
CA ASN A 356 -2.46 -8.70 6.79
C ASN A 356 -1.71 -10.03 6.69
N ILE A 357 -2.04 -10.81 5.66
CA ILE A 357 -1.35 -12.07 5.35
C ILE A 357 0.05 -11.77 4.81
N LEU A 358 1.05 -12.44 5.38
CA LEU A 358 2.43 -12.45 4.90
C LEU A 358 2.62 -13.42 3.74
N ASP A 359 3.47 -13.03 2.80
CA ASP A 359 3.93 -13.87 1.72
C ASP A 359 4.88 -14.95 2.27
N THR A 360 4.41 -16.20 2.24
CA THR A 360 5.08 -17.33 2.89
C THR A 360 5.16 -18.52 1.94
N VAL A 361 6.27 -19.25 2.03
CA VAL A 361 6.46 -20.55 1.40
C VAL A 361 6.24 -21.62 2.46
N ILE A 362 5.26 -22.48 2.23
CA ILE A 362 4.90 -23.57 3.14
C ILE A 362 5.27 -24.89 2.47
N LYS A 363 6.06 -25.71 3.17
CA LYS A 363 6.48 -27.04 2.70
C LYS A 363 6.14 -28.08 3.73
N TYR A 364 5.63 -29.22 3.30
CA TYR A 364 5.39 -30.37 4.16
C TYR A 364 6.36 -31.51 3.85
N ASP A 365 6.97 -32.07 4.90
CA ASP A 365 7.77 -33.29 4.82
C ASP A 365 6.98 -34.44 5.44
N ALA A 366 6.52 -35.35 4.58
CA ALA A 366 5.72 -36.51 4.97
C ALA A 366 6.47 -37.50 5.87
N LEU A 367 7.80 -37.63 5.71
CA LEU A 367 8.61 -38.57 6.50
C LEU A 367 8.74 -38.10 7.94
N SER A 368 9.05 -36.82 8.13
CA SER A 368 9.22 -36.23 9.47
C SER A 368 7.92 -35.67 10.06
N LYS A 369 6.82 -35.67 9.29
CA LYS A 369 5.53 -35.06 9.63
C LYS A 369 5.69 -33.61 10.08
N LYS A 370 6.53 -32.87 9.35
CA LYS A 370 6.92 -31.50 9.68
C LYS A 370 6.45 -30.55 8.59
N ILE A 371 5.82 -29.46 8.99
CA ILE A 371 5.55 -28.31 8.12
C ILE A 371 6.60 -27.25 8.41
N THR A 372 7.24 -26.74 7.35
CA THR A 372 8.17 -25.62 7.42
C THR A 372 7.51 -24.41 6.78
N ILE A 373 7.48 -23.29 7.50
CA ILE A 373 6.99 -21.99 7.00
C ILE A 373 8.18 -21.04 6.94
N SER A 374 8.45 -20.52 5.75
CA SER A 374 9.51 -19.55 5.49
C SER A 374 8.92 -18.28 4.88
N THR A 375 9.46 -17.12 5.23
CA THR A 375 9.17 -15.86 4.54
C THR A 375 10.36 -15.48 3.65
N GLU A 376 10.11 -14.95 2.45
CA GLU A 376 11.20 -14.57 1.53
C GLU A 376 12.10 -13.47 2.12
N HIS A 377 11.47 -12.49 2.79
CA HIS A 377 12.14 -11.29 3.29
C HIS A 377 12.29 -11.27 4.82
N GLY A 378 11.87 -12.32 5.53
CA GLY A 378 11.98 -12.40 6.99
C GLY A 378 10.81 -11.75 7.73
N PHE A 379 11.11 -11.07 8.84
CA PHE A 379 10.19 -10.38 9.74
C PHE A 379 10.79 -9.02 10.13
N ILE A 380 9.93 -8.06 10.43
CA ILE A 380 10.33 -6.70 10.80
C ILE A 380 10.60 -6.65 12.30
N LYS A 381 11.79 -6.16 12.67
CA LYS A 381 12.18 -5.92 14.06
C LYS A 381 11.20 -4.95 14.74
N GLY A 382 10.76 -5.27 15.94
CA GLY A 382 9.78 -4.51 16.71
C GLY A 382 8.32 -4.79 16.36
N GLU A 383 8.03 -5.69 15.41
CA GLU A 383 6.66 -6.09 15.08
C GLU A 383 6.22 -7.40 15.75
N SER A 384 4.90 -7.55 15.89
CA SER A 384 4.24 -8.77 16.33
C SER A 384 3.52 -9.45 15.17
N TYR A 385 3.50 -10.78 15.23
CA TYR A 385 2.97 -11.66 14.21
C TYR A 385 2.14 -12.78 14.84
N THR A 386 1.29 -13.39 14.02
CA THR A 386 0.46 -14.52 14.42
C THR A 386 0.54 -15.63 13.39
N ILE A 387 1.01 -16.81 13.78
CA ILE A 387 0.82 -18.04 13.01
C ILE A 387 -0.60 -18.54 13.30
N LEU A 388 -1.39 -18.74 12.25
CA LEU A 388 -2.75 -19.24 12.32
C LEU A 388 -2.85 -20.52 11.49
N ILE A 389 -3.26 -21.60 12.13
CA ILE A 389 -3.53 -22.91 11.52
C ILE A 389 -5.03 -23.16 11.63
N GLY A 390 -5.72 -23.27 10.50
CA GLY A 390 -7.16 -23.48 10.42
C GLY A 390 -7.58 -24.90 10.77
N GLY A 391 -8.77 -25.01 11.37
CA GLY A 391 -9.37 -26.28 11.76
C GLY A 391 -9.71 -27.20 10.58
N ASP A 392 -9.76 -26.67 9.35
CA ASP A 392 -9.95 -27.44 8.12
C ASP A 392 -8.69 -28.14 7.62
N LEU A 393 -7.51 -27.89 8.21
CA LEU A 393 -6.29 -28.62 7.87
C LEU A 393 -6.53 -30.13 8.00
N GLU A 394 -6.37 -30.83 6.90
CA GLU A 394 -6.75 -32.23 6.73
C GLU A 394 -5.53 -33.14 6.80
N SER A 395 -5.66 -34.19 7.59
CA SER A 395 -4.69 -35.28 7.68
C SER A 395 -4.67 -36.12 6.40
N SER A 396 -3.61 -36.91 6.19
CA SER A 396 -3.52 -37.82 5.04
C SER A 396 -4.65 -38.88 5.02
N SER A 397 -5.30 -39.14 6.15
CA SER A 397 -6.47 -40.04 6.27
C SER A 397 -7.83 -39.35 6.10
N GLY A 398 -7.84 -38.03 5.88
CA GLY A 398 -9.05 -37.24 5.66
C GLY A 398 -9.69 -36.62 6.92
N GLU A 399 -9.10 -36.83 8.09
CA GLU A 399 -9.57 -36.19 9.32
C GLU A 399 -9.12 -34.74 9.38
N LYS A 400 -10.01 -33.83 9.79
CA LYS A 400 -9.71 -32.40 9.98
C LYS A 400 -9.20 -32.11 11.39
N LEU A 401 -8.41 -31.05 11.55
CA LEU A 401 -7.88 -30.60 12.84
C LEU A 401 -8.99 -30.24 13.85
N GLY A 402 -10.13 -29.72 13.38
CA GLY A 402 -11.36 -29.49 14.15
C GLY A 402 -11.31 -28.31 15.14
N LYS A 403 -10.13 -27.71 15.35
CA LYS A 403 -9.92 -26.46 16.09
C LYS A 403 -8.85 -25.65 15.38
N ASN A 404 -8.96 -24.33 15.43
CA ASN A 404 -7.87 -23.48 14.98
C ASN A 404 -6.74 -23.51 16.02
N VAL A 405 -5.51 -23.37 15.58
CA VAL A 405 -4.34 -23.18 16.45
C VAL A 405 -3.73 -21.82 16.14
N GLN A 406 -3.55 -21.01 17.18
CA GLN A 406 -2.97 -19.67 17.04
C GLN A 406 -1.70 -19.56 17.88
N LYS A 407 -0.61 -19.07 17.29
CA LYS A 407 0.62 -18.74 18.01
C LYS A 407 1.04 -17.31 17.71
N ASN A 408 1.06 -16.48 18.74
CA ASN A 408 1.59 -15.12 18.65
C ASN A 408 3.10 -15.14 18.85
N PHE A 409 3.81 -14.25 18.14
CA PHE A 409 5.22 -13.99 18.40
C PHE A 409 5.60 -12.54 18.12
N ALA A 410 6.67 -12.07 18.76
CA ALA A 410 7.23 -10.74 18.56
C ALA A 410 8.71 -10.82 18.17
N VAL A 411 9.18 -9.91 17.33
CA VAL A 411 10.58 -9.81 16.90
C VAL A 411 11.25 -8.68 17.65
N GLU A 412 12.28 -8.97 18.45
CA GLU A 412 12.98 -7.98 19.29
C GLU A 412 14.19 -7.32 18.63
#